data_AF-A0A7C1B319-F1
#
_entry.id   AF-A0A7C1B319-F1
#
_cell.length_a   1.000
_cell.length_b   1.000
_cell.length_c   1.000
_cell.angle_alpha   90.00
_cell.angle_beta   90.00
_cell.angle_gamma   90.00
#
_symmetry.space_group_name_H-M   'P 1'
#
loop_
_entity.id
_entity.type
_entity.pdbx_description
1 polymer ?
#
loop_
_entity_poly.entity_id
_entity_poly.type
_entity_poly.pdbx_seq_one_letter_code
_entity_poly.pdbx_strand_id
1 'polypeptide(L)'
;MKTISTPSQIINTARKLFSEYGYLGVSMQDIARRLKLTKPALYYHFSSKKEIYKKVIEEVFKELKNELQQALKKPPSQRGKEVIKTYLKFGLKDKNFIRILLFKLKTKDRQIKK
;
A
#
# COMPACT_ATOMS: atom_id res chain seq x y z
N MET A 1 -14.16 2.24 -26.30
CA MET A 1 -13.80 3.34 -25.37
C MET A 1 -13.10 2.74 -24.15
N LYS A 2 -11.89 3.19 -23.80
CA LYS A 2 -11.20 2.71 -22.58
C LYS A 2 -11.86 3.38 -21.37
N THR A 3 -12.54 2.60 -20.55
CA THR A 3 -13.07 3.03 -19.25
C THR A 3 -11.98 3.73 -18.45
N ILE A 4 -12.25 4.98 -18.05
CA ILE A 4 -11.45 5.75 -17.10
C ILE A 4 -11.19 4.84 -15.90
N SER A 5 -9.93 4.49 -15.65
CA SER A 5 -9.62 3.67 -14.49
C SER A 5 -9.93 4.49 -13.24
N THR A 6 -10.71 3.93 -12.33
CA THR A 6 -11.04 4.66 -11.10
C THR A 6 -9.78 4.83 -10.24
N PRO A 7 -9.70 5.89 -9.40
CA PRO A 7 -8.58 6.05 -8.47
C PRO A 7 -8.25 4.78 -7.67
N SER A 8 -9.28 4.02 -7.29
CA SER A 8 -9.14 2.72 -6.61
C SER A 8 -8.44 1.65 -7.46
N GLN A 9 -8.70 1.58 -8.76
CA GLN A 9 -8.00 0.65 -9.65
C GLN A 9 -6.52 1.00 -9.79
N ILE A 10 -6.21 2.29 -9.84
CA ILE A 10 -4.82 2.79 -9.85
C ILE A 10 -4.11 2.39 -8.57
N ILE A 11 -4.72 2.65 -7.40
CA ILE A 11 -4.13 2.33 -6.10
C ILE A 11 -3.92 0.82 -5.96
N ASN A 12 -4.91 -0.01 -6.31
CA ASN A 12 -4.77 -1.47 -6.26
C ASN A 12 -3.66 -2.01 -7.17
N THR A 13 -3.51 -1.45 -8.36
CA THR A 13 -2.45 -1.86 -9.29
C THR A 13 -1.08 -1.39 -8.81
N ALA A 14 -0.99 -0.15 -8.35
CA ALA A 14 0.23 0.39 -7.78
C ALA A 14 0.66 -0.35 -6.51
N ARG A 15 -0.29 -0.75 -5.65
CA ARG A 15 -0.03 -1.60 -4.47
C ARG A 15 0.71 -2.87 -4.89
N LYS A 16 0.22 -3.58 -5.91
CA LYS A 16 0.86 -4.80 -6.43
C LYS A 16 2.26 -4.55 -6.99
N LEU A 17 2.44 -3.47 -7.76
CA LEU A 17 3.75 -3.12 -8.33
C LEU A 17 4.77 -2.72 -7.25
N PHE A 18 4.39 -1.82 -6.33
CA PHE A 18 5.27 -1.42 -5.22
C PHE A 18 5.61 -2.59 -4.31
N SER A 19 4.68 -3.53 -4.21
CA SER A 19 4.84 -4.74 -3.44
C SER A 19 5.95 -5.63 -4.01
N GLU A 20 5.88 -5.88 -5.32
CA GLU A 20 6.80 -6.76 -6.04
C GLU A 20 8.19 -6.12 -6.24
N TYR A 21 8.22 -4.85 -6.67
CA TYR A 21 9.46 -4.19 -7.11
C TYR A 21 9.97 -3.12 -6.11
N GLY A 22 9.24 -2.86 -5.03
CA GLY A 22 9.54 -1.78 -4.10
C GLY A 22 9.21 -0.38 -4.65
N TYR A 23 9.24 0.64 -3.78
CA TYR A 23 8.95 2.03 -4.18
C TYR A 23 9.89 2.57 -5.26
N LEU A 24 11.19 2.26 -5.17
CA LEU A 24 12.20 2.74 -6.11
C LEU A 24 12.12 2.03 -7.47
N GLY A 25 11.74 0.75 -7.49
CA GLY A 25 11.66 -0.08 -8.69
C GLY A 25 10.41 0.12 -9.55
N VAL A 26 9.52 1.04 -9.16
CA VAL A 26 8.29 1.36 -9.91
C VAL A 26 8.33 2.80 -10.38
N SER A 27 7.97 3.04 -11.64
CA SER A 27 7.75 4.39 -12.18
C SER A 27 6.26 4.67 -12.44
N MET A 28 5.91 5.95 -12.67
CA MET A 28 4.58 6.32 -13.17
C MET A 28 4.25 5.64 -14.51
N GLN A 29 5.26 5.42 -15.35
CA GLN A 29 5.08 4.77 -16.65
C GLN A 29 4.70 3.30 -16.49
N ASP A 30 5.28 2.60 -15.52
CA ASP A 30 4.98 1.19 -15.28
C ASP A 30 3.54 0.98 -14.79
N ILE A 31 3.09 1.87 -13.89
CA ILE A 31 1.70 1.88 -13.42
C ILE A 31 0.73 2.15 -14.57
N ALA A 32 0.99 3.18 -15.39
CA ALA A 32 0.16 3.50 -16.55
C ALA A 32 0.11 2.33 -17.56
N ARG A 33 1.27 1.74 -17.87
CA ARG A 33 1.40 0.58 -18.77
C ARG A 33 0.57 -0.61 -18.26
N ARG A 34 0.66 -0.91 -16.95
CA ARG A 34 -0.07 -2.03 -16.33
C ARG A 34 -1.59 -1.86 -16.41
N LEU A 35 -2.07 -0.61 -16.32
CA LEU A 35 -3.47 -0.23 -16.44
C LEU A 35 -3.94 -0.01 -17.89
N LYS A 36 -3.04 -0.14 -18.87
CA LYS A 36 -3.30 0.22 -20.29
C LYS A 36 -3.73 1.69 -20.48
N LEU A 37 -3.27 2.58 -19.60
CA LEU A 37 -3.46 4.02 -19.65
C LEU A 37 -2.26 4.71 -20.31
N THR A 38 -2.47 5.95 -20.78
CA THR A 38 -1.37 6.84 -21.13
C THR A 38 -0.79 7.47 -19.86
N LYS A 39 0.46 7.90 -19.90
CA LYS A 39 1.09 8.63 -18.78
C LYS A 39 0.31 9.89 -18.39
N PRO A 40 -0.16 10.75 -19.33
CA PRO A 40 -0.99 11.91 -19.00
C PRO A 40 -2.32 11.52 -18.33
N ALA A 41 -2.97 10.45 -18.77
CA ALA A 41 -4.21 9.97 -18.14
C ALA A 41 -4.00 9.53 -16.69
N LEU A 42 -2.84 8.94 -16.36
CA LEU A 42 -2.50 8.64 -14.97
C LEU A 42 -2.24 9.92 -14.15
N TYR A 43 -1.55 10.90 -14.74
CA TYR A 43 -1.29 12.19 -14.09
C TYR A 43 -2.55 13.01 -13.80
N TYR A 44 -3.62 12.81 -14.59
CA TYR A 44 -4.93 13.40 -14.31
C TYR A 44 -5.49 12.96 -12.95
N HIS A 45 -5.22 11.72 -12.52
CA HIS A 45 -5.68 11.19 -11.23
C HIS A 45 -4.70 11.43 -10.09
N PHE A 46 -3.40 11.37 -10.37
CA PHE A 46 -2.36 11.51 -9.35
C PHE A 46 -1.18 12.30 -9.87
N SER A 47 -0.81 13.34 -9.14
CA SER A 47 0.29 14.25 -9.48
C SER A 47 1.66 13.58 -9.45
N SER A 48 1.82 12.51 -8.67
CA SER A 48 3.12 11.87 -8.49
C SER A 48 3.04 10.42 -8.00
N LYS A 49 4.15 9.68 -8.22
CA LYS A 49 4.36 8.35 -7.62
C LYS A 49 4.26 8.38 -6.08
N LYS A 50 4.73 9.46 -5.46
CA LYS A 50 4.69 9.65 -4.00
C LYS A 50 3.27 9.74 -3.48
N GLU A 51 2.39 10.43 -4.20
CA GLU A 51 0.97 10.53 -3.87
C GLU A 51 0.28 9.16 -3.92
N ILE A 52 0.48 8.42 -5.01
CA ILE A 52 -0.04 7.06 -5.16
C ILE A 52 0.48 6.16 -4.03
N TYR A 53 1.79 6.21 -3.76
CA TYR A 53 2.38 5.44 -2.67
C TYR A 53 1.76 5.78 -1.32
N LYS A 54 1.58 7.06 -1.00
CA LYS A 54 0.91 7.49 0.25
C LYS A 54 -0.49 6.90 0.36
N LYS A 55 -1.27 6.90 -0.73
CA LYS A 55 -2.62 6.31 -0.75
C LYS A 55 -2.59 4.80 -0.54
N VAL A 56 -1.65 4.09 -1.16
CA VAL A 56 -1.42 2.66 -0.91
C VAL A 56 -1.11 2.40 0.56
N ILE A 57 -0.23 3.19 1.18
CA ILE A 57 0.08 3.10 2.61
C ILE A 57 -1.19 3.31 3.45
N GLU A 58 -1.95 4.37 3.17
CA GLU A 58 -3.17 4.70 3.91
C GLU A 58 -4.18 3.55 3.90
N GLU A 59 -4.44 2.95 2.73
CA GLU A 59 -5.38 1.83 2.60
C GLU A 59 -4.90 0.59 3.37
N VAL A 60 -3.62 0.26 3.23
CA VAL A 60 -3.03 -0.87 3.94
C VAL A 60 -3.10 -0.70 5.46
N PHE A 61 -2.79 0.48 5.99
CA PHE A 61 -2.91 0.74 7.43
C PHE A 61 -4.36 0.73 7.89
N LYS A 62 -5.30 1.16 7.04
CA LYS A 62 -6.73 1.09 7.32
C LYS A 62 -7.20 -0.36 7.41
N GLU A 63 -6.76 -1.23 6.50
CA GLU A 63 -7.02 -2.68 6.54
C GLU A 63 -6.49 -3.29 7.85
N LEU A 64 -5.22 -3.03 8.17
CA LEU A 64 -4.60 -3.53 9.41
C LEU A 64 -5.36 -3.05 10.65
N LYS A 65 -5.71 -1.75 10.71
CA LYS A 65 -6.48 -1.19 11.83
C LYS A 65 -7.82 -1.90 12.00
N ASN A 66 -8.54 -2.15 10.90
CA ASN A 66 -9.83 -2.82 10.94
C ASN A 66 -9.69 -4.27 11.44
N GLU A 67 -8.69 -5.01 10.97
CA GLU A 67 -8.44 -6.38 11.43
C GLU A 67 -8.03 -6.41 12.91
N LEU A 68 -7.17 -5.49 13.34
CA LEU A 68 -6.78 -5.38 14.75
C LEU A 68 -7.97 -5.01 15.64
N GLN A 69 -8.86 -4.12 15.20
CA GLN A 69 -10.08 -3.80 15.94
C GLN A 69 -11.00 -5.02 16.11
N GLN A 70 -11.09 -5.90 15.12
CA GLN A 70 -11.82 -7.16 15.23
C GLN A 70 -11.16 -8.10 16.27
N ALA A 71 -9.84 -8.17 16.29
CA ALA A 71 -9.10 -8.95 17.28
C ALA A 71 -9.28 -8.41 18.71
N LEU A 72 -9.35 -7.08 18.88
CA LEU A 72 -9.56 -6.44 20.18
C LEU A 72 -10.94 -6.70 20.78
N LYS A 73 -11.96 -6.97 19.94
CA LYS A 73 -13.31 -7.36 20.38
C LYS A 73 -13.38 -8.78 20.97
N LYS A 74 -12.31 -9.57 20.88
CA LYS A 74 -12.24 -10.91 21.48
C LYS A 74 -12.15 -10.84 23.01
N PRO A 75 -12.52 -11.93 23.73
CA PRO A 75 -12.41 -11.99 25.18
C PRO A 75 -11.01 -11.61 25.67
N PRO A 76 -10.87 -10.93 26.83
CA PRO A 76 -9.57 -10.48 27.34
C PRO A 76 -8.52 -11.60 27.41
N SER A 77 -8.92 -12.82 27.79
CA SER A 77 -8.07 -14.01 27.86
C SER A 77 -7.45 -14.43 26.51
N GLN A 78 -8.05 -14.03 25.39
CA GLN A 78 -7.58 -14.38 24.03
C GLN A 78 -7.04 -13.18 23.26
N ARG A 79 -7.28 -11.96 23.74
CA ARG A 79 -7.01 -10.70 23.02
C ARG A 79 -5.55 -10.58 22.59
N GLY A 80 -4.60 -10.82 23.49
CA GLY A 80 -3.17 -10.72 23.18
C GLY A 80 -2.76 -11.69 22.05
N LYS A 81 -3.18 -12.96 22.16
CA LYS A 81 -2.93 -13.99 21.15
C LYS A 81 -3.54 -13.63 19.79
N GLU A 82 -4.79 -13.16 19.78
CA GLU A 82 -5.48 -12.83 18.53
C GLU A 82 -4.93 -11.55 17.88
N VAL A 83 -4.46 -10.57 18.65
CA VAL A 83 -3.76 -9.38 18.12
C VAL A 83 -2.45 -9.79 17.46
N ILE A 84 -1.60 -10.57 18.15
CA ILE A 84 -0.33 -11.06 17.60
C ILE A 84 -0.57 -11.89 16.35
N LYS A 85 -1.50 -12.85 16.42
CA LYS A 85 -1.87 -13.71 15.29
C LYS A 85 -2.40 -12.90 14.10
N THR A 86 -3.23 -11.89 14.33
CA THR A 86 -3.73 -11.00 13.27
C THR A 86 -2.60 -10.22 12.63
N TYR A 87 -1.72 -9.63 13.44
CA TYR A 87 -0.55 -8.89 12.95
C TYR A 87 0.38 -9.76 12.11
N LEU A 88 0.69 -10.97 12.61
CA LEU A 88 1.52 -11.94 11.90
C LEU A 88 0.85 -12.42 10.62
N LYS A 89 -0.45 -12.76 10.65
CA LYS A 89 -1.21 -13.14 9.46
C LYS A 89 -1.21 -12.02 8.42
N PHE A 90 -1.39 -10.77 8.83
CA PHE A 90 -1.36 -9.63 7.93
C PHE A 90 0.02 -9.46 7.27
N GLY A 91 1.10 -9.59 8.05
CA GLY A 91 2.48 -9.56 7.54
C GLY A 91 2.86 -10.74 6.65
N LEU A 92 2.30 -11.93 6.88
CA LEU A 92 2.58 -13.14 6.11
C LEU A 92 1.71 -13.27 4.85
N LYS A 93 0.47 -12.78 4.88
CA LYS A 93 -0.48 -12.80 3.75
C LYS A 93 -0.04 -11.91 2.60
N ASP A 94 0.65 -10.82 2.93
CA ASP A 94 1.24 -9.92 1.95
C ASP A 94 2.71 -9.78 2.31
N LYS A 95 3.59 -10.67 1.78
CA LYS A 95 5.06 -10.57 1.92
C LYS A 95 5.58 -9.16 1.61
N ASN A 96 4.80 -8.43 0.84
CA ASN A 96 5.10 -7.09 0.40
C ASN A 96 4.64 -6.00 1.37
N PHE A 97 3.70 -6.29 2.28
CA PHE A 97 3.34 -5.40 3.37
C PHE A 97 4.55 -5.11 4.27
N ILE A 98 5.31 -6.15 4.63
CA ILE A 98 6.53 -5.98 5.43
C ILE A 98 7.50 -5.06 4.68
N ARG A 99 7.67 -5.22 3.37
CA ARG A 99 8.56 -4.36 2.56
C ARG A 99 8.09 -2.90 2.55
N ILE A 100 6.79 -2.69 2.39
CA ILE A 100 6.15 -1.37 2.39
C ILE A 100 6.25 -0.70 3.79
N LEU A 101 6.03 -1.46 4.86
CA LEU A 101 6.10 -1.00 6.25
C LEU A 101 7.53 -0.70 6.69
N LEU A 102 8.48 -1.59 6.40
CA LEU A 102 9.91 -1.43 6.72
C LEU A 102 10.51 -0.23 5.98
N PHE A 103 10.07 0.07 4.75
CA PHE A 103 10.53 1.26 4.04
C PHE A 103 10.15 2.55 4.79
N LYS A 104 8.93 2.64 5.34
CA LYS A 104 8.50 3.80 6.15
C LYS A 104 9.36 3.96 7.41
N LEU A 105 9.80 2.86 8.03
CA LEU A 105 10.67 2.87 9.20
C LEU A 105 12.10 3.30 8.86
N LYS A 106 12.65 2.84 7.72
CA LYS A 106 13.98 3.28 7.25
C LYS A 106 14.02 4.77 6.84
N THR A 107 12.88 5.35 6.45
CA THR A 107 12.83 6.75 6.01
C THR A 107 12.71 7.78 7.13
N LYS A 108 12.67 7.38 8.40
CA LYS A 108 12.70 8.35 9.52
C LYS A 108 14.05 9.08 9.63
N ASP A 109 15.09 8.62 8.93
CA ASP A 109 16.47 9.13 8.99
C ASP A 109 17.03 9.78 7.72
N ARG A 110 16.22 10.03 6.69
CA ARG A 110 16.69 10.85 5.56
C ARG A 110 15.72 11.98 5.29
N GLN A 111 16.09 13.14 5.82
CA GLN A 111 15.72 14.43 5.25
C GLN A 111 15.76 14.28 3.73
N ILE A 112 14.60 14.47 3.09
CA ILE A 112 14.53 14.74 1.67
C ILE A 112 15.16 16.14 1.53
N LYS A 113 16.49 16.19 1.43
CA LYS A 113 17.17 17.34 0.84
C LYS A 113 16.85 17.31 -0.64
N LYS A 114 16.37 18.47 -1.11
CA LYS A 114 16.10 18.79 -2.51
C LYS A 114 17.31 18.50 -3.38
#